data_AF-E7PEZ2-F1
#
_entry.id   AF-E7PEZ2-F1
#
_cell.length_a   1.000
_cell.length_b   1.000
_cell.length_c   1.000
_cell.angle_alpha   90.00
_cell.angle_beta   90.00
_cell.angle_gamma   90.00
#
_symmetry.space_group_name_H-M   'P 1'
#
loop_
_entity.id
_entity.type
_entity.pdbx_description
1 polymer ?
#
loop_
_entity_poly.entity_id
_entity_poly.type
_entity_poly.pdbx_seq_one_letter_code
_entity_poly.pdbx_strand_id
1 'polypeptide(L)'
;MQTIVVRYLETVAGSGGALVETVLGTETYEDIKEALIPGVPRAKPGRDPHPVFITKCFVGVNNHLWRLESVSTTQANGQQPAIFSIFIKRHDVSKEIFLYQTLKSNKVLTAQKLLGQQGTLVEVDYGFVQQTGRINALSKTNKQYMDTLLEAEMHKRRLAVVVKVISGNLIQVAPVTSQEVKPSDKTAFKLDQSTLDKMPRYQNSGKDSYVICSMLECVSVQRILPPVSYFKNGRDSGRNVNYGIALSRAEEKKLFTPSEHLIMCPTTTFYRFSLELTSFRFPSNH
;
A
#
# COMPACT_ATOMS: atom_id res chain seq x y z
N MET A 1 4.63 -37.06 4.51
CA MET A 1 4.57 -35.69 5.05
C MET A 1 4.77 -34.72 3.91
N GLN A 2 3.81 -33.83 3.67
CA GLN A 2 3.90 -32.85 2.60
C GLN A 2 4.47 -31.56 3.18
N THR A 3 5.59 -31.10 2.62
CA THR A 3 6.30 -29.94 3.16
C THR A 3 6.53 -28.90 2.06
N ILE A 4 6.27 -27.64 2.40
CA ILE A 4 6.63 -26.48 1.59
C ILE A 4 7.60 -25.64 2.41
N VAL A 5 8.69 -25.19 1.79
CA VAL A 5 9.69 -24.33 2.43
C VAL A 5 9.70 -22.98 1.72
N VAL A 6 9.56 -21.89 2.46
CA VAL A 6 9.76 -20.53 1.95
C VAL A 6 11.01 -19.95 2.60
N ARG A 7 12.01 -19.62 1.80
CA ARG A 7 13.31 -19.11 2.26
C ARG A 7 13.48 -17.66 1.82
N TYR A 8 13.87 -16.79 2.75
CA TYR A 8 14.15 -15.39 2.45
C TYR A 8 15.66 -15.18 2.37
N LEU A 9 16.14 -14.64 1.26
CA LEU A 9 17.56 -14.43 0.99
C LEU A 9 17.84 -12.95 0.70
N GLU A 10 18.88 -12.40 1.32
CA GLU A 10 19.41 -11.08 1.01
C GLU A 10 20.59 -11.19 0.05
N THR A 11 20.55 -10.44 -1.05
CA THR A 11 21.71 -10.30 -1.94
C THR A 11 22.60 -9.17 -1.44
N VAL A 12 23.79 -9.51 -0.96
CA VAL A 12 24.79 -8.57 -0.42
C VAL A 12 26.01 -8.55 -1.34
N ALA A 13 26.64 -7.40 -1.51
CA ALA A 13 27.94 -7.33 -2.17
C ALA A 13 29.01 -7.94 -1.26
N GLY A 14 29.61 -9.05 -1.68
CA GLY A 14 30.74 -9.68 -1.01
C GLY A 14 32.04 -8.90 -1.21
N SER A 15 33.06 -9.28 -0.43
CA SER A 15 34.44 -8.80 -0.58
C SER A 15 34.96 -9.17 -1.98
N GLY A 16 35.13 -8.18 -2.86
CA GLY A 16 35.56 -8.37 -4.25
C GLY A 16 34.47 -8.12 -5.31
N GLY A 17 33.28 -7.67 -4.91
CA GLY A 17 32.20 -7.30 -5.85
C GLY A 17 31.33 -8.46 -6.33
N ALA A 18 31.62 -9.69 -5.92
CA ALA A 18 30.74 -10.83 -6.14
C ALA A 18 29.47 -10.70 -5.28
N LEU A 19 28.31 -10.98 -5.86
CA LEU A 19 27.05 -11.01 -5.12
C LEU A 19 26.97 -12.30 -4.29
N VAL A 20 26.78 -12.16 -2.98
CA VAL A 20 26.62 -13.27 -2.03
C VAL A 20 25.19 -13.27 -1.53
N GLU A 21 24.56 -14.44 -1.53
CA GLU A 21 23.20 -14.63 -1.03
C GLU A 21 23.26 -15.12 0.42
N THR A 22 22.67 -14.36 1.34
CA THR A 22 22.61 -14.70 2.76
C THR A 22 21.19 -15.05 3.15
N VAL A 23 20.98 -16.21 3.78
CA VAL A 23 19.66 -16.60 4.27
C VAL A 23 19.31 -15.77 5.51
N LEU A 24 18.20 -15.05 5.45
CA LEU A 24 17.68 -14.23 6.55
C LEU A 24 16.69 -14.98 7.44
N GLY A 25 15.93 -15.89 6.86
CA GLY A 25 14.89 -16.65 7.56
C GLY A 25 14.24 -17.70 6.68
N THR A 26 13.58 -18.66 7.32
CA THR A 26 12.87 -19.76 6.65
C THR A 26 11.53 -20.00 7.33
N GLU A 27 10.50 -20.24 6.53
CA GLU A 27 9.19 -20.71 6.98
C GLU A 27 8.97 -22.11 6.43
N THR A 28 8.56 -23.02 7.31
CA THR A 28 8.25 -24.41 6.95
C THR A 28 6.78 -24.66 7.19
N TYR A 29 6.10 -25.14 6.15
CA TYR A 29 4.69 -25.48 6.18
C TYR A 29 4.58 -26.99 6.07
N GLU A 30 4.03 -27.63 7.11
CA GLU A 30 3.90 -29.07 7.22
C GLU A 30 2.43 -29.47 7.13
N ASP A 31 2.13 -30.38 6.21
CA ASP A 31 0.78 -30.85 5.88
C ASP A 31 -0.22 -29.71 5.55
N ILE A 32 0.32 -28.60 5.03
CA ILE A 32 -0.41 -27.47 4.46
C ILE A 32 -0.21 -27.47 2.94
N LYS A 33 -1.31 -27.41 2.20
CA LYS A 33 -1.30 -27.55 0.73
C LYS A 33 -0.69 -26.37 -0.02
N GLU A 34 -0.83 -25.16 0.51
CA GLU A 34 -0.36 -23.94 -0.13
C GLU A 34 0.25 -22.97 0.90
N ALA A 35 1.33 -22.31 0.51
CA ALA A 35 1.96 -21.23 1.27
C ALA A 35 1.75 -19.90 0.56
N LEU A 36 1.55 -18.82 1.32
CA LEU A 36 1.45 -17.47 0.77
C LEU A 36 2.85 -16.90 0.53
N ILE A 37 3.17 -16.60 -0.72
CA ILE A 37 4.45 -16.02 -1.13
C ILE A 37 4.22 -14.64 -1.75
N PRO A 38 5.22 -13.73 -1.74
CA PRO A 38 5.12 -12.46 -2.45
C PRO A 38 4.85 -12.66 -3.95
N GLY A 39 3.85 -11.96 -4.48
CA GLY A 39 3.54 -12.02 -5.89
C GLY A 39 4.53 -11.21 -6.72
N VAL A 40 5.18 -11.84 -7.70
CA VAL A 40 5.99 -11.11 -8.68
C VAL A 40 5.05 -10.47 -9.71
N PRO A 41 5.14 -9.16 -9.96
CA PRO A 41 4.29 -8.50 -10.94
C PRO A 41 4.48 -9.08 -12.32
N ARG A 42 3.36 -9.40 -12.99
CA ARG A 42 3.40 -9.85 -14.38
C ARG A 42 3.93 -8.71 -15.26
N ALA A 43 4.94 -9.01 -16.07
CA ALA A 43 5.41 -8.10 -17.11
C ALA A 43 4.23 -7.78 -18.05
N LYS A 44 4.03 -6.49 -18.34
CA LYS A 44 3.06 -6.05 -19.35
C LYS A 44 3.85 -5.50 -20.53
N PRO A 45 3.41 -5.74 -21.78
CA PRO A 45 4.10 -5.20 -22.95
C PRO A 45 4.33 -3.68 -22.82
N GLY A 46 5.57 -3.25 -23.01
CA GLY A 46 5.97 -1.83 -22.93
C GLY A 46 5.93 -1.21 -21.53
N ARG A 47 5.82 -2.00 -20.45
CA ARG A 47 5.85 -1.49 -19.07
C ARG A 47 6.68 -2.39 -18.17
N ASP A 48 7.67 -1.79 -17.53
CA ASP A 48 8.42 -2.47 -16.49
C ASP A 48 7.51 -2.88 -15.32
N PRO A 49 7.79 -4.05 -14.71
CA PRO A 49 7.11 -4.44 -13.48
C PRO A 49 7.35 -3.38 -12.41
N HIS A 50 6.31 -3.08 -11.65
CA HIS A 50 6.42 -2.17 -10.53
C HIS A 50 7.23 -2.81 -9.40
N PRO A 51 7.96 -2.03 -8.58
CA PRO A 51 8.62 -2.59 -7.42
C PRO A 51 7.57 -3.09 -6.42
N VAL A 52 7.86 -4.23 -5.80
CA VAL A 52 7.08 -4.81 -4.70
C VAL A 52 7.89 -4.67 -3.43
N PHE A 53 7.23 -4.20 -2.37
CA PHE A 53 7.82 -4.07 -1.05
C PHE A 53 7.09 -5.01 -0.09
N ILE A 54 7.86 -5.79 0.67
CA ILE A 54 7.35 -6.72 1.67
C ILE A 54 7.81 -6.31 3.06
N THR A 55 6.98 -6.58 4.06
CA THR A 55 7.33 -6.34 5.45
C THR A 55 7.63 -7.67 6.14
N LYS A 56 8.83 -7.82 6.69
CA LYS A 56 9.25 -9.01 7.44
C LYS A 56 10.34 -8.62 8.44
N CYS A 57 10.23 -9.08 9.69
CA CYS A 57 11.23 -8.84 10.72
C CYS A 57 12.07 -10.11 10.90
N PHE A 58 13.38 -10.03 10.60
CA PHE A 58 14.31 -11.14 10.78
C PHE A 58 15.14 -10.95 12.06
N VAL A 59 15.50 -12.06 12.71
CA VAL A 59 16.33 -12.04 13.91
C VAL A 59 17.71 -11.47 13.56
N GLY A 60 18.23 -10.57 14.40
CA GLY A 60 19.55 -9.96 14.22
C GLY A 60 19.61 -8.88 13.13
N VAL A 61 18.48 -8.51 12.52
CA VAL A 61 18.43 -7.55 11.41
C VAL A 61 17.53 -6.36 11.75
N ASN A 62 18.13 -5.18 11.90
CA ASN A 62 17.38 -3.93 12.12
C ASN A 62 16.83 -3.35 10.80
N ASN A 63 15.98 -4.11 10.12
CA ASN A 63 15.21 -3.68 8.96
C ASN A 63 13.92 -4.50 8.89
N HIS A 64 12.82 -3.85 8.52
CA HIS A 64 11.52 -4.50 8.41
C HIS A 64 10.91 -4.36 7.01
N LEU A 65 11.35 -3.40 6.20
CA LEU A 65 10.82 -3.16 4.85
C LEU A 65 11.85 -3.60 3.80
N TRP A 66 11.40 -4.45 2.89
CA TRP A 66 12.26 -5.12 1.94
C TRP A 66 11.73 -4.94 0.54
N ARG A 67 12.60 -4.61 -0.42
CA ARG A 67 12.26 -4.66 -1.83
C ARG A 67 12.38 -6.10 -2.31
N LEU A 68 11.33 -6.61 -2.94
CA LEU A 68 11.37 -7.90 -3.64
C LEU A 68 12.14 -7.74 -4.95
N GLU A 69 13.18 -8.54 -5.13
CA GLU A 69 13.96 -8.58 -6.37
C GLU A 69 13.44 -9.71 -7.27
N SER A 70 13.30 -10.92 -6.73
CA SER A 70 12.79 -12.07 -7.48
C SER A 70 12.28 -13.18 -6.58
N VAL A 71 11.61 -14.16 -7.18
CA VAL A 71 11.20 -15.42 -6.55
C VAL A 71 11.68 -16.55 -7.45
N SER A 72 12.48 -17.47 -6.92
CA SER A 72 12.85 -18.71 -7.62
C SER A 72 12.26 -19.92 -6.90
N THR A 73 12.12 -21.02 -7.64
CA THR A 73 11.53 -22.24 -7.10
C THR A 73 12.41 -23.45 -7.37
N THR A 74 12.52 -24.33 -6.37
CA THR A 74 13.13 -25.65 -6.48
C THR A 74 12.03 -26.68 -6.37
N GLN A 75 11.94 -27.54 -7.39
CA GLN A 75 10.93 -28.60 -7.46
C GLN A 75 11.12 -29.60 -6.32
N ALA A 76 10.00 -30.07 -5.76
CA ALA A 76 10.03 -31.19 -4.83
C ALA A 76 10.50 -32.46 -5.55
N ASN A 77 11.26 -33.29 -4.85
CA ASN A 77 11.61 -34.64 -5.28
C ASN A 77 11.32 -35.63 -4.13
N GLY A 78 11.56 -36.93 -4.33
CA GLY A 78 11.27 -37.95 -3.31
C GLY A 78 11.99 -37.77 -1.96
N GLN A 79 12.98 -36.86 -1.88
CA GLN A 79 13.80 -36.62 -0.69
C GLN A 79 13.72 -35.17 -0.19
N GLN A 80 13.36 -34.21 -1.05
CA GLN A 80 13.38 -32.78 -0.73
C GLN A 80 12.03 -32.11 -1.03
N PRO A 81 11.56 -31.21 -0.15
CA PRO A 81 10.33 -30.47 -0.35
C PRO A 81 10.44 -29.44 -1.48
N ALA A 82 9.30 -28.89 -1.90
CA ALA A 82 9.29 -27.72 -2.76
C ALA A 82 9.83 -26.51 -1.98
N ILE A 83 10.79 -25.78 -2.57
CA ILE A 83 11.41 -24.61 -1.95
C ILE A 83 11.09 -23.37 -2.79
N PHE A 84 10.55 -22.34 -2.15
CA PHE A 84 10.36 -21.01 -2.71
C PHE A 84 11.42 -20.08 -2.13
N SER A 85 12.38 -19.66 -2.95
CA SER A 85 13.45 -18.74 -2.56
C SER A 85 13.04 -17.31 -2.93
N ILE A 86 12.84 -16.47 -1.91
CA ILE A 86 12.41 -15.08 -2.01
C ILE A 86 13.64 -14.19 -1.87
N PHE A 87 14.08 -13.58 -2.97
CA PHE A 87 15.23 -12.69 -2.98
C PHE A 87 14.79 -11.27 -2.69
N ILE A 88 15.39 -10.70 -1.64
CA ILE A 88 15.02 -9.40 -1.11
C ILE A 88 16.23 -8.51 -0.88
N LYS A 89 15.99 -7.21 -0.97
CA LYS A 89 16.99 -6.17 -0.72
C LYS A 89 16.48 -5.20 0.35
N ARG A 90 17.36 -4.76 1.24
CA ARG A 90 17.02 -3.70 2.22
C ARG A 90 16.52 -2.46 1.49
N HIS A 91 15.39 -1.95 1.96
CA HIS A 91 14.87 -0.67 1.52
C HIS A 91 15.16 0.38 2.59
N ASP A 92 15.67 1.54 2.17
CA ASP A 92 15.97 2.64 3.09
C ASP A 92 14.66 3.32 3.53
N VAL A 93 14.34 3.17 4.82
CA VAL A 93 13.15 3.75 5.46
C VAL A 93 13.43 5.10 6.12
N SER A 94 14.66 5.61 6.11
CA SER A 94 15.04 6.85 6.82
C SER A 94 14.24 8.08 6.37
N LYS A 95 13.75 8.07 5.13
CA LYS A 95 12.93 9.14 4.54
C LYS A 95 11.44 8.83 4.54
N GLU A 96 11.01 7.70 5.09
CA GLU A 96 9.60 7.34 5.20
C GLU A 96 9.03 7.86 6.52
N ILE A 97 8.10 8.81 6.42
CA ILE A 97 7.45 9.41 7.59
C ILE A 97 5.97 9.14 7.49
N PHE A 98 5.47 8.24 8.32
CA PHE A 98 4.05 7.91 8.39
C PHE A 98 3.30 8.89 9.29
N LEU A 99 2.03 9.15 9.00
CA LEU A 99 1.18 10.04 9.79
C LEU A 99 1.15 9.63 11.26
N TYR A 100 1.06 8.33 11.54
CA TYR A 100 1.15 7.81 12.90
C TYR A 100 2.42 8.27 13.64
N GLN A 101 3.58 8.30 12.98
CA GLN A 101 4.84 8.75 13.58
C GLN A 101 4.82 10.26 13.86
N THR A 102 4.26 11.05 12.95
CA THR A 102 4.05 12.50 13.14
C THR A 102 3.13 12.78 14.33
N LEU A 103 1.99 12.09 14.42
CA LEU A 103 1.05 12.24 15.53
C LEU A 103 1.62 11.71 16.86
N LYS A 104 2.48 10.69 16.80
CA LYS A 104 3.16 10.15 18.00
C LYS A 104 4.22 11.12 18.53
N SER A 105 5.01 11.72 17.64
CA SER A 105 6.11 12.62 17.99
C SER A 105 5.62 14.00 18.46
N ASN A 106 4.54 14.52 17.88
CA ASN A 106 3.96 15.80 18.29
C ASN A 106 2.49 15.63 18.72
N LYS A 107 2.27 15.61 20.04
CA LYS A 107 0.95 15.42 20.65
C LYS A 107 -0.02 16.60 20.45
N VAL A 108 0.48 17.77 20.05
CA VAL A 108 -0.38 18.94 19.75
C VAL A 108 -1.08 18.78 18.41
N LEU A 109 -0.49 18.01 17.49
CA LEU A 109 -1.04 17.70 16.18
C LEU A 109 -2.08 16.59 16.29
N THR A 110 -3.18 16.76 15.56
CA THR A 110 -4.21 15.74 15.39
C THR A 110 -4.39 15.48 13.90
N ALA A 111 -4.91 14.31 13.53
CA ALA A 111 -5.26 14.02 12.15
C ALA A 111 -6.20 15.09 11.57
N GLN A 112 -7.15 15.60 12.38
CA GLN A 112 -8.04 16.69 11.99
C GLN A 112 -7.29 18.00 11.71
N LYS A 113 -6.25 18.35 12.47
CA LYS A 113 -5.47 19.58 12.23
C LYS A 113 -4.63 19.48 10.95
N LEU A 114 -4.07 18.30 10.66
CA LEU A 114 -3.18 18.09 9.52
C LEU A 114 -3.94 17.81 8.21
N LEU A 115 -5.00 17.00 8.28
CA LEU A 115 -5.72 16.48 7.11
C LEU A 115 -7.20 16.85 7.11
N GLY A 116 -7.66 17.66 8.06
CA GLY A 116 -9.07 18.07 8.12
C GLY A 116 -9.49 18.99 6.97
N GLN A 117 -8.52 19.61 6.28
CA GLN A 117 -8.78 20.30 5.02
C GLN A 117 -9.02 19.25 3.94
N GLN A 118 -10.27 19.16 3.47
CA GLN A 118 -10.66 18.27 2.39
C GLN A 118 -9.86 18.62 1.13
N GLY A 119 -9.52 17.63 0.32
CA GLY A 119 -8.66 17.83 -0.85
C GLY A 119 -7.16 17.78 -0.55
N THR A 120 -6.72 17.54 0.70
CA THR A 120 -5.30 17.31 1.00
C THR A 120 -4.78 16.07 0.28
N LEU A 121 -3.61 16.14 -0.35
CA LEU A 121 -2.99 15.00 -1.04
C LEU A 121 -2.05 14.23 -0.11
N VAL A 122 -2.16 12.90 -0.15
CA VAL A 122 -1.37 11.96 0.64
C VAL A 122 -0.89 10.79 -0.22
N GLU A 123 0.21 10.15 0.16
CA GLU A 123 0.53 8.81 -0.33
C GLU A 123 -0.02 7.77 0.64
N VAL A 124 -0.69 6.75 0.11
CA VAL A 124 -1.25 5.64 0.88
C VAL A 124 -0.54 4.35 0.49
N ASP A 125 -0.04 3.63 1.48
CA ASP A 125 0.56 2.31 1.32
C ASP A 125 -0.47 1.20 1.51
N TYR A 126 -0.93 0.66 0.39
CA TYR A 126 -1.89 -0.44 0.37
C TYR A 126 -1.23 -1.81 0.57
N GLY A 127 0.10 -1.91 0.49
CA GLY A 127 0.81 -3.18 0.51
C GLY A 127 0.90 -3.84 -0.87
N PHE A 128 1.01 -5.17 -0.90
CA PHE A 128 1.29 -5.94 -2.10
C PHE A 128 0.38 -7.17 -2.18
N VAL A 129 0.21 -7.69 -3.41
CA VAL A 129 -0.59 -8.88 -3.66
C VAL A 129 0.27 -10.13 -3.50
N GLN A 130 -0.27 -11.12 -2.80
CA GLN A 130 0.38 -12.41 -2.60
C GLN A 130 -0.03 -13.43 -3.67
N GLN A 131 0.81 -14.44 -3.85
CA GLN A 131 0.56 -15.62 -4.66
C GLN A 131 0.56 -16.86 -3.76
N THR A 132 -0.05 -17.94 -4.24
CA THR A 132 -0.04 -19.23 -3.55
C THR A 132 1.03 -20.13 -4.16
N GLY A 133 2.01 -20.54 -3.35
CA GLY A 133 3.01 -21.54 -3.67
C GLY A 133 2.55 -22.92 -3.22
N ARG A 134 2.68 -23.94 -4.09
CA ARG A 134 2.19 -25.30 -3.85
C ARG A 134 3.32 -26.30 -3.61
N ILE A 135 2.96 -27.49 -3.11
CA ILE A 135 3.86 -28.65 -2.92
C ILE A 135 4.61 -29.10 -4.19
N ASN A 136 4.13 -28.72 -5.38
CA ASN A 136 4.78 -29.01 -6.66
C ASN A 136 5.58 -27.82 -7.21
N ALA A 137 5.98 -26.89 -6.32
CA ALA A 137 6.74 -25.69 -6.64
C ALA A 137 6.11 -24.78 -7.73
N LEU A 138 4.81 -24.94 -8.00
CA LEU A 138 4.04 -24.02 -8.84
C LEU A 138 3.51 -22.87 -7.99
N SER A 139 3.56 -21.66 -8.54
CA SER A 139 2.87 -20.49 -8.00
C SER A 139 1.61 -20.17 -8.79
N LYS A 140 0.56 -19.70 -8.12
CA LYS A 140 -0.68 -19.23 -8.73
C LYS A 140 -1.14 -17.91 -8.12
N THR A 141 -1.96 -17.17 -8.87
CA THR A 141 -2.66 -15.99 -8.32
C THR A 141 -3.49 -16.42 -7.12
N ASN A 142 -3.39 -15.67 -6.03
CA ASN A 142 -4.25 -15.84 -4.88
C ASN A 142 -5.69 -15.43 -5.21
N LYS A 143 -6.63 -16.37 -5.04
CA LYS A 143 -8.08 -16.15 -5.18
C LYS A 143 -8.89 -16.60 -3.96
N GLN A 144 -8.24 -17.22 -2.98
CA GLN A 144 -8.90 -17.95 -1.89
C GLN A 144 -8.59 -17.37 -0.51
N TYR A 145 -7.40 -16.77 -0.34
CA TYR A 145 -6.99 -16.15 0.92
C TYR A 145 -7.50 -14.71 0.97
N MET A 146 -8.79 -14.58 1.32
CA MET A 146 -9.54 -13.32 1.39
C MET A 146 -9.11 -12.39 2.53
N ASP A 147 -8.31 -12.90 3.46
CA ASP A 147 -7.64 -12.17 4.53
C ASP A 147 -6.40 -11.40 4.06
N THR A 148 -6.05 -11.54 2.77
CA THR A 148 -4.92 -10.86 2.14
C THR A 148 -5.35 -10.01 0.96
N LEU A 149 -4.47 -9.13 0.50
CA LEU A 149 -4.75 -8.25 -0.63
C LEU A 149 -4.87 -9.04 -1.94
N LEU A 150 -5.99 -8.90 -2.62
CA LEU A 150 -6.30 -9.60 -3.87
C LEU A 150 -5.95 -8.76 -5.10
N GLU A 151 -5.77 -9.42 -6.26
CA GLU A 151 -5.25 -8.80 -7.50
C GLU A 151 -6.10 -7.61 -8.02
N ALA A 152 -7.40 -7.60 -7.72
CA ALA A 152 -8.32 -6.54 -8.16
C ALA A 152 -8.39 -5.35 -7.19
N GLU A 153 -7.81 -5.46 -5.99
CA GLU A 153 -7.88 -4.42 -4.96
C GLU A 153 -6.80 -3.35 -5.17
N MET A 154 -6.95 -2.20 -4.48
CA MET A 154 -5.87 -1.22 -4.46
C MET A 154 -4.64 -1.81 -3.79
N HIS A 155 -3.56 -1.92 -4.57
CA HIS A 155 -2.22 -2.32 -4.12
C HIS A 155 -1.19 -1.23 -4.44
N LYS A 156 0.00 -1.36 -3.85
CA LYS A 156 1.17 -0.46 -3.94
C LYS A 156 0.97 0.84 -3.18
N ARG A 157 2.04 1.61 -3.08
CA ARG A 157 1.96 3.01 -2.66
C ARG A 157 1.36 3.88 -3.77
N ARG A 158 0.24 4.54 -3.50
CA ARG A 158 -0.49 5.39 -4.46
C ARG A 158 -0.71 6.78 -3.88
N LEU A 159 -0.82 7.77 -4.77
CA LEU A 159 -1.33 9.08 -4.39
C LEU A 159 -2.84 8.93 -4.12
N ALA A 160 -3.34 9.67 -3.14
CA ALA A 160 -4.74 9.72 -2.79
C ALA A 160 -5.11 11.12 -2.31
N VAL A 161 -6.38 11.47 -2.44
CA VAL A 161 -6.96 12.72 -1.96
C VAL A 161 -7.75 12.44 -0.69
N VAL A 162 -7.50 13.18 0.38
CA VAL A 162 -8.28 13.11 1.61
C VAL A 162 -9.66 13.68 1.37
N VAL A 163 -10.68 12.85 1.57
CA VAL A 163 -12.08 13.25 1.48
C VAL A 163 -12.59 13.69 2.83
N LYS A 164 -12.29 12.92 3.88
CA LYS A 164 -12.74 13.21 5.24
C LYS A 164 -11.86 12.50 6.27
N VAL A 165 -11.60 13.18 7.39
CA VAL A 165 -11.08 12.54 8.60
C VAL A 165 -12.27 11.95 9.37
N ILE A 166 -12.37 10.62 9.47
CA ILE A 166 -13.47 9.94 10.18
C ILE A 166 -13.19 9.93 11.67
N SER A 167 -11.97 9.58 12.05
CA SER A 167 -11.49 9.56 13.44
C SER A 167 -9.99 9.86 13.51
N GLY A 168 -9.44 9.94 14.71
CA GLY A 168 -8.00 10.19 14.91
C GLY A 168 -7.07 9.15 14.26
N ASN A 169 -7.58 7.94 13.98
CA ASN A 169 -6.81 6.84 13.41
C ASN A 169 -7.33 6.36 12.04
N LEU A 170 -8.44 6.91 11.53
CA LEU A 170 -9.11 6.46 10.32
C LEU A 170 -9.46 7.63 9.41
N ILE A 171 -8.95 7.59 8.18
CA ILE A 171 -9.12 8.64 7.18
C ILE A 171 -9.80 8.05 5.94
N GLN A 172 -10.78 8.75 5.39
CA GLN A 172 -11.38 8.41 4.11
C GLN A 172 -10.63 9.12 2.98
N VAL A 173 -10.23 8.35 1.97
CA VAL A 173 -9.44 8.84 0.84
C VAL A 173 -10.04 8.38 -0.49
N ALA A 174 -9.79 9.15 -1.55
CA ALA A 174 -10.05 8.79 -2.93
C ALA A 174 -8.70 8.51 -3.64
N PRO A 175 -8.46 7.30 -4.16
CA PRO A 175 -7.19 6.95 -4.79
C PRO A 175 -7.01 7.67 -6.13
N VAL A 176 -5.75 7.91 -6.49
CA VAL A 176 -5.36 8.47 -7.77
C VAL A 176 -4.77 7.38 -8.66
N THR A 177 -5.20 7.37 -9.93
CA THR A 177 -4.72 6.46 -10.96
C THR A 177 -4.07 7.22 -12.10
N SER A 178 -3.12 6.58 -12.77
CA SER A 178 -2.59 7.06 -14.04
C SER A 178 -3.23 6.35 -15.24
N GLN A 179 -4.28 5.55 -15.01
CA GLN A 179 -5.04 4.91 -16.07
C GLN A 179 -6.10 5.89 -16.54
N GLU A 180 -6.22 6.02 -17.85
CA GLU A 180 -7.24 6.85 -18.45
C GLU A 180 -8.62 6.37 -18.01
N VAL A 181 -9.42 7.32 -17.53
CA VAL A 181 -10.79 7.05 -17.12
C VAL A 181 -11.69 7.16 -18.34
N LYS A 182 -12.68 6.28 -18.42
CA LYS A 182 -13.66 6.29 -19.51
C LYS A 182 -14.36 7.67 -19.56
N PRO A 183 -14.55 8.29 -20.74
CA PRO A 183 -15.21 9.59 -20.84
C PRO A 183 -16.63 9.64 -20.24
N SER A 184 -17.30 8.49 -20.14
CA SER A 184 -18.64 8.37 -19.55
C SER A 184 -18.66 8.36 -18.02
N ASP A 185 -17.49 8.18 -17.37
CA ASP A 185 -17.41 8.08 -15.93
C ASP A 185 -17.32 9.47 -15.29
N LYS A 186 -18.45 9.91 -14.74
CA LYS A 186 -18.57 11.19 -14.00
C LYS A 186 -18.02 11.10 -12.58
N THR A 187 -17.61 9.92 -12.12
CA THR A 187 -17.09 9.68 -10.77
C THR A 187 -15.61 9.93 -10.64
N ALA A 188 -14.93 10.33 -11.71
CA ALA A 188 -13.52 10.66 -11.70
C ALA A 188 -13.26 12.01 -12.34
N PHE A 189 -12.17 12.65 -11.93
CA PHE A 189 -11.70 13.87 -12.58
C PHE A 189 -10.17 13.87 -12.69
N LYS A 190 -9.68 14.55 -13.73
CA LYS A 190 -8.25 14.74 -13.97
C LYS A 190 -7.71 15.80 -13.02
N LEU A 191 -6.55 15.51 -12.41
CA LEU A 191 -5.74 16.48 -11.67
C LEU A 191 -5.06 17.45 -12.63
N ASP A 192 -5.02 18.71 -12.24
CA ASP A 192 -4.35 19.75 -13.00
C ASP A 192 -2.83 19.62 -12.86
N GLN A 193 -2.10 19.92 -13.93
CA GLN A 193 -0.64 19.82 -13.94
C GLN A 193 0.00 20.69 -12.86
N SER A 194 -0.58 21.85 -12.55
CA SER A 194 -0.11 22.75 -11.49
C SER A 194 -0.15 22.13 -10.09
N THR A 195 -1.04 21.16 -9.84
CA THR A 195 -1.06 20.38 -8.60
C THR A 195 0.03 19.31 -8.60
N LEU A 196 0.26 18.66 -9.74
CA LEU A 196 1.31 17.64 -9.90
C LEU A 196 2.72 18.25 -9.83
N ASP A 197 2.91 19.46 -10.34
CA ASP A 197 4.19 20.20 -10.34
C ASP A 197 4.73 20.47 -8.94
N LYS A 198 3.87 20.39 -7.91
CA LYS A 198 4.29 20.53 -6.50
C LYS A 198 5.01 19.27 -5.98
N MET A 199 4.91 18.16 -6.70
CA MET A 199 5.39 16.84 -6.27
C MET A 199 6.35 16.23 -7.30
N PRO A 200 7.67 16.18 -7.04
CA PRO A 200 8.68 15.75 -8.02
C PRO A 200 8.42 14.38 -8.64
N ARG A 201 7.87 13.43 -7.86
CA ARG A 201 7.54 12.07 -8.29
C ARG A 201 6.46 12.02 -9.39
N TYR A 202 5.52 12.95 -9.35
CA TYR A 202 4.33 12.95 -10.20
C TYR A 202 4.47 13.93 -11.37
N GLN A 203 5.15 15.06 -11.15
CA GLN A 203 5.44 16.09 -12.16
C GLN A 203 6.05 15.50 -13.44
N ASN A 204 7.13 14.73 -13.32
CA ASN A 204 7.90 14.23 -14.46
C ASN A 204 7.46 12.83 -14.92
N SER A 205 6.27 12.39 -14.50
CA SER A 205 5.80 11.04 -14.80
C SER A 205 5.36 10.87 -16.26
N GLY A 206 5.09 11.97 -16.97
CA GLY A 206 4.53 11.98 -18.33
C GLY A 206 3.13 11.36 -18.41
N LYS A 207 2.46 11.20 -17.27
CA LYS A 207 1.16 10.53 -17.17
C LYS A 207 0.13 11.47 -16.57
N ASP A 208 -1.04 11.46 -17.19
CA ASP A 208 -2.22 12.06 -16.59
C ASP A 208 -2.61 11.33 -15.32
N SER A 209 -3.06 12.09 -14.33
CA SER A 209 -3.48 11.56 -13.03
C SER A 209 -4.96 11.87 -12.81
N TYR A 210 -5.74 10.85 -12.44
CA TYR A 210 -7.18 10.94 -12.24
C TYR A 210 -7.53 10.50 -10.83
N VAL A 211 -8.32 11.31 -10.14
CA VAL A 211 -8.91 10.97 -8.83
C VAL A 211 -10.15 10.11 -9.09
N ILE A 212 -10.25 8.93 -8.47
CA ILE A 212 -11.39 8.03 -8.61
C ILE A 212 -12.28 8.16 -7.38
N CYS A 213 -13.33 8.98 -7.46
CA CYS A 213 -14.25 9.18 -6.33
C CYS A 213 -15.18 7.98 -6.11
N SER A 214 -15.39 7.11 -7.09
CA SER A 214 -16.20 5.88 -6.93
C SER A 214 -15.53 4.80 -6.07
N MET A 215 -14.23 4.93 -5.81
CA MET A 215 -13.45 3.96 -5.04
C MET A 215 -12.96 4.57 -3.72
N LEU A 216 -13.88 5.10 -2.92
CA LEU A 216 -13.54 5.64 -1.61
C LEU A 216 -13.11 4.52 -0.67
N GLU A 217 -12.01 4.75 0.04
CA GLU A 217 -11.45 3.77 0.98
C GLU A 217 -11.18 4.42 2.33
N CYS A 218 -11.40 3.67 3.39
CA CYS A 218 -11.07 4.07 4.76
C CYS A 218 -9.74 3.44 5.14
N VAL A 219 -8.73 4.28 5.36
CA VAL A 219 -7.35 3.85 5.59
C VAL A 219 -6.84 4.29 6.95
N SER A 220 -6.04 3.43 7.58
CA SER A 220 -5.40 3.73 8.86
C SER A 220 -4.31 4.79 8.69
N VAL A 221 -4.15 5.65 9.69
CA VAL A 221 -3.03 6.63 9.77
C VAL A 221 -1.63 5.97 9.72
N GLN A 222 -1.55 4.66 9.95
CA GLN A 222 -0.30 3.90 9.81
C GLN A 222 0.09 3.63 8.35
N ARG A 223 -0.83 3.84 7.40
CA ARG A 223 -0.60 3.64 5.96
C ARG A 223 -0.43 4.95 5.19
N ILE A 224 -0.59 6.09 5.86
CA ILE A 224 -0.60 7.40 5.23
C ILE A 224 0.78 8.05 5.40
N LEU A 225 1.31 8.60 4.31
CA LEU A 225 2.52 9.41 4.28
C LEU A 225 2.22 10.73 3.56
N PRO A 226 2.92 11.83 3.89
CA PRO A 226 2.84 13.03 3.06
C PRO A 226 3.56 12.76 1.74
N PRO A 227 3.07 13.25 0.60
CA PRO A 227 3.76 13.08 -0.67
C PRO A 227 5.14 13.75 -0.60
N VAL A 228 6.07 13.29 -1.42
CA VAL A 228 7.32 14.04 -1.63
C VAL A 228 6.95 15.33 -2.34
N SER A 229 7.30 16.46 -1.74
CA SER A 229 7.04 17.80 -2.28
C SER A 229 8.31 18.63 -2.30
N TYR A 230 8.29 19.69 -3.10
CA TYR A 230 9.35 20.69 -3.09
C TYR A 230 9.27 21.59 -1.85
N PHE A 231 10.42 22.03 -1.36
CA PHE A 231 10.58 23.00 -0.28
C PHE A 231 11.45 24.18 -0.74
N LYS A 232 11.40 25.29 0.02
CA LYS A 232 12.28 26.46 -0.15
C LYS A 232 12.42 26.90 -1.62
N ASN A 233 11.29 27.11 -2.28
CA ASN A 233 11.20 27.54 -3.69
C ASN A 233 11.84 26.57 -4.70
N GLY A 234 11.72 25.25 -4.47
CA GLY A 234 12.09 24.23 -5.47
C GLY A 234 13.50 23.66 -5.36
N ARG A 235 14.31 24.10 -4.40
CA ARG A 235 15.72 23.66 -4.26
C ARG A 235 15.87 22.31 -3.56
N ASP A 236 15.03 22.06 -2.57
CA ASP A 236 15.04 20.82 -1.78
C ASP A 236 13.74 20.04 -2.04
N SER A 237 13.79 18.71 -1.97
CA SER A 237 12.60 17.85 -2.02
C SER A 237 12.61 16.81 -0.91
N GLY A 238 11.43 16.45 -0.44
CA GLY A 238 11.27 15.47 0.64
C GLY A 238 9.85 15.42 1.18
N ARG A 239 9.65 14.69 2.27
CA ARG A 239 8.34 14.49 2.90
C ARG A 239 8.05 15.58 3.93
N ASN A 240 6.99 16.36 3.71
CA ASN A 240 6.57 17.42 4.64
C ASN A 240 5.53 16.91 5.64
N VAL A 241 5.88 16.84 6.93
CA VAL A 241 4.98 16.39 8.00
C VAL A 241 3.78 17.31 8.24
N ASN A 242 3.77 18.50 7.66
CA ASN A 242 2.63 19.42 7.73
C ASN A 242 1.56 19.16 6.67
N TYR A 243 1.77 18.21 5.74
CA TYR A 243 0.78 17.83 4.73
C TYR A 243 0.26 19.00 3.88
N GLY A 244 1.13 19.96 3.53
CA GLY A 244 0.71 21.21 2.89
C GLY A 244 0.31 21.14 1.41
N ILE A 245 0.26 19.95 0.81
CA ILE A 245 -0.13 19.80 -0.60
C ILE A 245 -1.61 19.46 -0.66
N ALA A 246 -2.39 20.32 -1.31
CA ALA A 246 -3.83 20.17 -1.48
C ALA A 246 -4.24 20.48 -2.93
N LEU A 247 -5.42 19.97 -3.30
CA LEU A 247 -6.13 20.33 -4.52
C LEU A 247 -6.32 21.84 -4.63
N SER A 248 -6.38 22.35 -5.85
CA SER A 248 -6.86 23.71 -6.10
C SER A 248 -8.35 23.83 -5.78
N ARG A 249 -8.85 25.05 -5.54
CA ARG A 249 -10.29 25.29 -5.32
C ARG A 249 -11.17 24.79 -6.47
N ALA A 250 -10.65 24.78 -7.70
CA ALA A 250 -11.38 24.29 -8.86
C ALA A 250 -11.50 22.76 -8.85
N GLU A 251 -10.42 22.06 -8.51
CA GLU A 251 -10.40 20.60 -8.34
C GLU A 251 -11.20 20.16 -7.10
N GLU A 252 -11.13 20.92 -6.01
CA GLU A 252 -11.90 20.65 -4.80
C GLU A 252 -13.41 20.66 -5.08
N LYS A 253 -13.91 21.60 -5.88
CA LYS A 253 -15.31 21.56 -6.34
C LYS A 253 -15.64 20.27 -7.10
N LYS A 254 -14.73 19.82 -7.97
CA LYS A 254 -14.86 18.53 -8.70
C LYS A 254 -14.77 17.31 -7.79
N LEU A 255 -14.31 17.43 -6.55
CA LEU A 255 -14.37 16.32 -5.58
C LEU A 255 -15.79 16.14 -5.04
N PHE A 256 -16.52 17.23 -4.86
CA PHE A 256 -17.88 17.21 -4.28
C PHE A 256 -18.97 16.93 -5.31
N THR A 257 -18.84 17.42 -6.55
CA THR A 257 -19.87 17.18 -7.59
C THR A 257 -20.09 15.70 -7.93
N PRO A 258 -19.05 14.86 -8.07
CA PRO A 258 -19.20 13.41 -8.25
C PRO A 258 -19.65 12.69 -6.98
N SER A 259 -19.27 13.21 -5.82
CA SER A 259 -19.68 12.65 -4.52
C SER A 259 -21.18 12.80 -4.31
N GLU A 260 -21.81 13.86 -4.83
CA GLU A 260 -23.28 14.01 -4.84
C GLU A 260 -23.98 12.96 -5.70
N HIS A 261 -23.35 12.50 -6.79
CA HIS A 261 -23.89 11.41 -7.63
C HIS A 261 -23.63 10.02 -7.04
N LEU A 262 -22.52 9.82 -6.32
CA LEU A 262 -22.25 8.58 -5.57
C LEU A 262 -23.06 8.48 -4.28
N ILE A 263 -23.44 9.63 -3.70
CA ILE A 263 -24.30 9.79 -2.53
C ILE A 263 -25.67 10.29 -3.01
N MET A 264 -26.27 9.63 -3.99
CA MET A 264 -27.74 9.63 -4.12
C MET A 264 -28.29 8.65 -3.08
N CYS A 265 -28.08 8.99 -1.81
CA CYS A 265 -29.03 8.69 -0.75
C CYS A 265 -29.31 10.05 -0.10
N PRO A 266 -30.55 10.56 -0.21
CA PRO A 266 -30.87 11.93 0.15
C PRO A 266 -30.74 12.11 1.66
N THR A 267 -30.62 13.36 2.06
CA THR A 267 -30.87 13.90 3.41
C THR A 267 -31.92 13.11 4.22
N THR A 268 -31.50 12.04 4.90
CA THR A 268 -32.23 11.44 6.03
C THR A 268 -31.28 10.59 6.85
N THR A 269 -31.02 11.03 8.07
CA THR A 269 -30.58 10.22 9.22
C THR A 269 -29.36 9.32 8.99
N PHE A 270 -28.16 9.87 9.28
CA PHE A 270 -27.03 9.03 9.65
C PHE A 270 -27.45 8.16 10.84
N TYR A 271 -27.68 6.87 10.60
CA TYR A 271 -27.65 5.90 11.67
C TYR A 271 -26.28 6.00 12.34
N ARG A 272 -26.27 6.47 13.59
CA ARG A 272 -25.20 6.18 14.53
C ARG A 272 -25.03 4.66 14.56
N PHE A 273 -24.03 4.13 13.87
CA PHE A 273 -23.39 2.91 14.34
C PHE A 273 -22.59 3.30 15.59
N SER A 274 -23.30 3.38 16.71
CA SER A 274 -22.69 3.21 18.02
C SER A 274 -22.28 1.74 18.07
N LEU A 275 -20.99 1.46 17.90
CA LEU A 275 -20.40 0.22 18.38
C LEU A 275 -20.48 0.28 19.91
N GLU A 276 -21.65 0.01 20.47
CA GLU A 276 -21.72 -0.53 21.82
C GLU A 276 -21.11 -1.92 21.74
N LEU A 277 -19.83 -2.01 22.13
CA LEU A 277 -19.25 -3.23 22.66
C LEU A 277 -19.96 -3.56 23.97
N THR A 278 -21.23 -3.96 23.90
CA THR A 278 -21.84 -4.76 24.96
C THR A 278 -21.25 -6.15 24.84
N SER A 279 -20.65 -6.58 25.94
CA SER A 279 -19.99 -7.86 26.14
C SER A 279 -20.78 -9.02 25.54
N PHE A 280 -20.27 -9.62 24.46
CA PHE A 280 -20.60 -11.00 24.11
C PHE A 280 -20.01 -11.90 25.20
N ARG A 281 -20.77 -12.15 26.27
CA ARG A 281 -20.51 -13.27 27.16
C ARG A 281 -20.87 -14.54 26.39
N PHE A 282 -19.88 -15.37 26.09
CA PHE A 282 -20.13 -16.75 25.70
C PHE A 282 -20.90 -17.46 26.83
N PRO A 283 -21.94 -18.26 26.54
CA PRO A 283 -22.50 -19.14 27.54
C PRO A 283 -21.47 -20.21 27.88
N SER A 284 -21.03 -20.23 29.13
CA SER A 284 -20.34 -21.38 29.71
C SER A 284 -21.34 -22.53 29.78
N ASN A 285 -21.16 -23.53 28.92
CA ASN A 285 -21.84 -24.80 29.11
C ASN A 285 -21.14 -25.58 30.23
N HIS A 286 -21.96 -26.00 31.19
CA HIS A 286 -21.65 -27.01 32.19
C HIS A 286 -21.30 -28.35 31.56
#